data_AF-A0A5E4IH65-F1
#
_entry.id   AF-A0A5E4IH65-F1
#
_cell.length_a   1.000
_cell.length_b   1.000
_cell.length_c   1.000
_cell.angle_alpha   90.00
_cell.angle_beta   90.00
_cell.angle_gamma   90.00
#
_symmetry.space_group_name_H-M   'P 1'
#
loop_
_entity.id
_entity.type
_entity.pdbx_description
1 polymer ?
#
loop_
_entity_poly.entity_id
_entity_poly.type
_entity_poly.pdbx_seq_one_letter_code
_entity_poly.pdbx_strand_id
1 'polypeptide(L)' 'MQNVDTTKYVIYADIGADGIVERPDVVGAIFGQTEGLLGSDLDLRDLQKTGRLGRIDVQITSSGGKSNGTI' A
#
# COMPACT_ATOMS: atom_id res chain seq x y z
N MET A 1 8.93 15.81 24.20
CA MET A 1 7.48 15.69 23.91
C MET A 1 7.37 15.23 22.47
N GLN A 2 6.65 14.14 22.22
CA GLN A 2 6.57 13.45 20.93
C GLN A 2 6.12 14.41 19.83
N ASN A 3 6.78 14.36 18.66
CA ASN A 3 6.34 15.05 17.45
C ASN A 3 4.91 14.62 17.16
N VAL A 4 4.03 15.61 16.93
CA VAL A 4 2.69 15.38 16.39
C VAL A 4 2.89 14.71 15.04
N ASP A 5 2.62 13.41 14.99
CA ASP A 5 2.66 12.59 13.79
C ASP A 5 1.67 13.21 12.79
N THR A 6 2.17 13.83 11.72
CA THR A 6 1.40 14.64 10.75
C THR A 6 0.52 13.78 9.82
N THR A 7 0.14 12.59 10.27
CA THR A 7 -0.62 11.62 9.50
C THR A 7 -2.10 12.00 9.47
N LYS A 8 -2.57 12.55 8.34
CA LYS A 8 -3.96 12.98 8.15
C LYS A 8 -4.93 11.81 7.97
N TYR A 9 -4.46 10.73 7.34
CA TYR A 9 -5.25 9.55 7.04
C TYR A 9 -4.42 8.29 7.30
N VAL A 10 -5.05 7.29 7.90
CA VAL A 10 -4.55 5.91 7.95
C VAL A 10 -5.50 5.07 7.11
N ILE A 11 -4.95 4.37 6.13
CA ILE A 11 -5.71 3.56 5.18
C ILE A 11 -5.53 2.10 5.58
N TYR A 12 -6.64 1.37 5.68
CA TYR A 12 -6.65 -0.07 5.89
C TYR A 12 -7.31 -0.75 4.71
N ALA A 13 -6.75 -1.86 4.25
CA ALA A 13 -7.32 -2.63 3.14
C ALA A 13 -7.02 -4.13 3.27
N ASP A 14 -7.96 -4.94 2.81
CA ASP A 14 -7.78 -6.38 2.68
C ASP A 14 -7.22 -6.73 1.29
N ILE A 15 -6.35 -7.73 1.23
CA ILE A 15 -5.74 -8.25 0.02
C ILE A 15 -6.22 -9.67 -0.21
N GLY A 16 -6.66 -9.97 -1.43
CA GLY A 16 -6.91 -11.31 -1.92
C GLY A 16 -6.27 -11.51 -3.29
N ALA A 17 -5.51 -12.59 -3.46
CA ALA A 17 -4.93 -12.97 -4.73
C ALA A 17 -5.03 -14.48 -4.98
N ASP A 18 -5.32 -14.84 -6.24
CA ASP A 18 -5.17 -16.20 -6.72
C ASP A 18 -3.71 -16.41 -7.14
N GLY A 19 -3.04 -17.36 -6.50
CA GLY A 19 -1.59 -17.56 -6.59
C GLY A 19 -0.84 -17.17 -5.33
N ILE A 20 0.45 -17.50 -5.32
CA ILE A 20 1.40 -17.12 -4.26
C ILE A 20 1.96 -15.75 -4.63
N VAL A 21 1.81 -14.78 -3.74
CA VAL A 21 2.37 -13.43 -3.91
C VAL A 21 3.12 -13.01 -2.66
N GLU A 22 4.15 -12.18 -2.86
CA GLU A 22 4.96 -11.63 -1.79
C GLU A 22 4.66 -10.14 -1.59
N ARG A 23 5.18 -9.60 -0.48
CA ARG A 23 5.04 -8.17 -0.15
C ARG A 23 5.44 -7.23 -1.32
N PRO A 24 6.55 -7.45 -2.05
CA PRO A 24 6.90 -6.60 -3.18
C PRO A 24 5.84 -6.57 -4.29
N ASP A 25 5.19 -7.71 -4.54
CA ASP A 25 4.13 -7.81 -5.57
C ASP A 25 2.91 -6.99 -5.18
N VAL A 26 2.49 -7.09 -3.92
CA VAL A 26 1.37 -6.30 -3.37
C VAL A 26 1.68 -4.81 -3.45
N VAL A 27 2.87 -4.39 -3.00
CA VAL A 27 3.27 -2.98 -3.05
C VAL A 27 3.28 -2.50 -4.50
N GLY A 28 3.85 -3.29 -5.41
CA GLY A 28 3.84 -3.01 -6.85
C GLY A 28 2.43 -2.86 -7.41
N ALA A 29 1.51 -3.74 -7.01
CA ALA A 29 0.11 -3.68 -7.41
C ALA A 29 -0.59 -2.41 -6.90
N ILE A 30 -0.36 -1.99 -5.66
CA ILE A 30 -0.94 -0.73 -5.13
C ILE A 30 -0.47 0.46 -5.96
N PHE A 31 0.84 0.61 -6.20
CA PHE A 31 1.35 1.72 -7.00
C PHE A 31 0.88 1.63 -8.46
N GLY A 32 0.91 0.46 -9.08
CA GLY A 32 0.52 0.28 -10.47
C GLY A 32 -0.98 0.47 -10.70
N GLN A 33 -1.84 0.03 -9.77
CA GLN A 33 -3.29 0.19 -9.90
C GLN A 33 -3.76 1.60 -9.58
N THR A 34 -3.07 2.34 -8.71
CA THR A 34 -3.45 3.73 -8.36
C THR A 34 -2.93 4.78 -9.35
N GLU A 35 -1.92 4.42 -10.14
CA GLU A 35 -1.33 5.30 -11.15
C GLU A 35 -2.39 5.78 -12.15
N GLY A 36 -2.56 7.10 -12.26
CA GLY A 36 -3.53 7.72 -13.16
C GLY A 36 -5.00 7.72 -12.69
N LEU A 37 -5.34 7.07 -11.58
CA LEU A 37 -6.73 7.04 -11.07
C LEU A 37 -7.10 8.23 -10.17
N LEU A 38 -6.15 8.72 -9.37
CA LEU A 38 -6.44 9.65 -8.27
C LEU A 38 -6.11 11.13 -8.60
N GLY A 39 -5.66 11.41 -9.82
CA GLY A 39 -5.14 12.72 -10.23
C GLY A 39 -3.72 12.99 -9.73
N SER A 40 -3.06 14.03 -10.26
CA SER A 40 -1.64 14.31 -10.02
C SER A 40 -1.30 14.57 -8.55
N ASP A 41 -2.22 15.16 -7.79
CA ASP A 41 -1.98 15.55 -6.39
C ASP A 41 -2.06 14.38 -5.40
N LEU A 42 -2.63 13.25 -5.84
CA LEU A 42 -2.82 12.03 -5.07
C LEU A 42 -2.06 10.84 -5.67
N ASP A 43 -1.12 11.11 -6.58
CA ASP A 43 -0.21 10.09 -7.08
C ASP A 43 0.66 9.57 -5.93
N LEU A 44 0.56 8.27 -5.65
CA LEU A 44 1.25 7.67 -4.51
C LEU A 44 2.78 7.75 -4.63
N ARG A 45 3.35 7.70 -5.85
CA ARG A 45 4.79 7.79 -6.06
C ARG A 45 5.29 9.19 -5.72
N ASP A 46 4.56 10.22 -6.15
CA ASP A 46 4.93 11.60 -5.84
C ASP A 46 4.67 11.95 -4.37
N LEU A 47 3.61 11.42 -3.76
CA LEU A 47 3.39 11.51 -2.33
C LEU A 47 4.52 10.83 -1.53
N GLN A 48 5.05 9.69 -2.00
CA GLN A 48 6.21 9.05 -1.39
C GLN A 48 7.48 9.90 -1.52
N LYS A 49 7.78 10.43 -2.72
CA LYS A 49 8.96 11.29 -2.96
C LYS A 49 8.93 12.57 -2.12
N THR A 50 7.75 13.16 -1.94
CA THR A 50 7.56 14.39 -1.17
C THR A 50 7.43 14.15 0.33
N GLY A 51 7.49 12.89 0.79
CA GLY A 51 7.37 12.51 2.20
C GLY A 51 5.96 12.66 2.77
N ARG A 52 4.94 12.79 1.90
CA ARG A 52 3.52 12.89 2.26
C ARG A 52 2.82 11.53 2.39
N LEU A 53 3.43 10.47 1.86
CA LEU A 53 3.03 9.09 2.09
C LEU A 53 3.91 8.46 3.16
N GLY A 54 3.27 7.93 4.20
CA GLY A 54 3.94 7.18 5.26
C GLY A 54 4.38 5.77 4.83
N ARG A 55 4.63 4.92 5.83
CA ARG A 55 4.99 3.52 5.59
C ARG A 55 3.79 2.71 5.11
N ILE A 56 3.94 1.99 4.00
CA ILE A 56 3.02 0.93 3.60
C ILE A 56 3.47 -0.35 4.33
N ASP A 57 2.73 -0.72 5.36
CA ASP A 57 2.90 -2.02 6.02
C ASP A 57 2.01 -3.04 5.32
N VAL A 58 2.54 -4.22 5.04
CA VAL A 58 1.80 -5.26 4.31
C VAL A 58 2.06 -6.57 5.01
N GLN A 59 0.99 -7.18 5.48
CA GLN A 59 1.01 -8.52 6.03
C GLN A 59 0.34 -9.43 5.01
N ILE A 60 1.05 -10.44 4.49
CA ILE A 60 0.48 -11.38 3.54
C ILE A 60 0.88 -12.80 3.89
N THR A 61 -0.06 -13.71 3.73
CA THR A 61 0.13 -15.14 3.95
C THR A 61 -0.36 -15.90 2.74
N SER A 62 0.46 -16.84 2.27
CA SER A 62 0.15 -17.68 1.12
C SER A 62 -0.09 -19.11 1.58
N SER A 63 -1.24 -19.69 1.21
CA SER A 63 -1.60 -21.06 1.55
C SER A 63 -2.53 -21.64 0.47
N GLY A 64 -2.33 -22.90 0.11
CA GLY A 64 -3.21 -23.59 -0.83
C GLY A 64 -3.32 -22.94 -2.22
N GLY A 65 -2.27 -22.25 -2.67
CA GLY A 65 -2.26 -21.55 -3.96
C GLY A 65 -3.08 -20.26 -3.99
N LYS A 66 -3.48 -19.72 -2.84
CA LYS A 66 -4.06 -18.38 -2.70
C LYS A 66 -3.28 -17.58 -1.68
N SER A 67 -3.36 -16.27 -1.78
CA SER A 67 -2.74 -15.34 -0.83
C SER A 67 -3.79 -14.41 -0.25
N ASN A 68 -3.76 -14.23 1.07
CA ASN A 68 -4.59 -13.28 1.78
C ASN A 68 -3.72 -12.41 2.68
N GLY A 69 -4.08 -11.14 2.80
CA GLY A 69 -3.31 -10.18 3.57
C GLY A 69 -4.07 -8.93 3.96
N THR A 70 -3.40 -8.05 4.68
CA THR A 70 -3.91 -6.74 5.10
C THR A 70 -2.83 -5.67 4.94
N ILE A 71 -3.29 -4.44 4.73
CA ILE A 71 -2.50 -3.21 4.65
C ILE A 71 -2.99 -2.29 5.77
#